data_AF-A0A0B1ZE19-F1
#
_entry.id   AF-A0A0B1ZE19-F1
#
_cell.length_a   1.000
_cell.length_b   1.000
_cell.length_c   1.000
_cell.angle_alpha   90.00
_cell.angle_beta   90.00
_cell.angle_gamma   90.00
#
_symmetry.space_group_name_H-M   'P 1'
#
loop_
_entity.id
_entity.type
_entity.pdbx_description
1 polymer ?
#
loop_
_entity_poly.entity_id
_entity_poly.type
_entity_poly.pdbx_seq_one_letter_code
_entity_poly.pdbx_strand_id
1 'polypeptide(L)'
;MKLAAFELTTQPGEAPVTVFAKSEEQAEVIYREWRRHHRRHDTADTVLTYAYRGQLLAARPLLAACAARGEPGIAYWDELYREWSVEQPASPVTGDLTPLAGTNEYYRVDTDKGDVVLVFAASPEEATTSTLVYFMNEYGEAPTYWQMRRQSRWSLVLAMAVLRDQMEAGVRGVATWSQDDGWSITEPAYGMDVSELGI
;
A
#
# COMPACT_ATOMS: atom_id res chain seq x y z
N MET A 1 26.94 -3.11 -3.72
CA MET A 1 25.71 -2.33 -3.98
C MET A 1 24.56 -3.05 -3.27
N LYS A 2 23.83 -2.37 -2.38
CA LYS A 2 22.72 -2.98 -1.64
C LYS A 2 21.53 -3.21 -2.57
N LEU A 3 20.76 -4.27 -2.36
CA LEU A 3 19.50 -4.48 -3.07
C LEU A 3 18.45 -3.47 -2.61
N ALA A 4 17.53 -3.18 -3.52
CA ALA A 4 16.31 -2.43 -3.30
C ALA A 4 15.11 -3.32 -3.66
N ALA A 5 13.92 -2.93 -3.20
CA ALA A 5 12.68 -3.52 -3.64
C ALA A 5 12.05 -2.65 -4.73
N PHE A 6 11.46 -3.28 -5.73
CA PHE A 6 10.75 -2.63 -6.83
C PHE A 6 9.39 -3.29 -6.96
N GLU A 7 8.34 -2.52 -7.06
CA GLU A 7 7.01 -3.03 -7.42
C GLU A 7 6.74 -2.70 -8.88
N LEU A 8 6.50 -3.74 -9.68
CA LEU A 8 6.26 -3.61 -11.12
C LEU A 8 4.86 -4.08 -11.47
N THR A 9 4.16 -3.27 -12.27
CA THR A 9 2.83 -3.59 -12.80
C THR A 9 2.68 -3.02 -14.21
N THR A 10 1.81 -3.63 -15.01
CA THR A 10 1.43 -3.10 -16.32
C THR A 10 0.17 -2.24 -16.26
N GLN A 11 -0.53 -2.23 -15.11
CA GLN A 11 -1.77 -1.48 -14.94
C GLN A 11 -1.82 -0.75 -13.60
N PRO A 12 -2.22 0.53 -13.56
CA PRO A 12 -2.45 1.24 -12.30
C PRO A 12 -3.52 0.55 -11.46
N GLY A 13 -3.28 0.43 -10.14
CA GLY A 13 -4.25 -0.11 -9.19
C GLY A 13 -4.37 -1.63 -9.15
N GLU A 14 -3.65 -2.35 -10.02
CA GLU A 14 -3.45 -3.80 -9.91
C GLU A 14 -2.38 -4.15 -8.89
N ALA A 15 -2.47 -5.35 -8.32
CA ALA A 15 -1.44 -5.91 -7.46
C ALA A 15 -0.09 -5.98 -8.19
N PRO A 16 0.93 -5.25 -7.74
CA PRO A 16 2.23 -5.29 -8.38
C PRO A 16 2.98 -6.57 -8.05
N VAL A 17 3.96 -6.93 -8.89
CA VAL A 17 4.96 -7.95 -8.56
C VAL A 17 6.12 -7.26 -7.87
N THR A 18 6.47 -7.75 -6.68
CA THR A 18 7.65 -7.26 -5.96
C THR A 18 8.91 -7.96 -6.47
N VAL A 19 9.92 -7.18 -6.81
CA VAL A 19 11.20 -7.64 -7.37
C VAL A 19 12.34 -7.04 -6.56
N PHE A 20 13.27 -7.89 -6.12
CA PHE A 20 14.51 -7.44 -5.50
C PHE A 20 15.62 -7.34 -6.54
N ALA A 21 16.23 -6.17 -6.65
CA ALA A 21 17.27 -5.91 -7.64
C ALA A 21 18.23 -4.82 -7.18
N LYS A 22 19.35 -4.67 -7.90
CA LYS A 22 20.32 -3.58 -7.65
C LYS A 22 19.83 -2.28 -8.28
N SER A 23 19.24 -2.35 -9.47
CA SER A 23 18.76 -1.18 -10.19
C SER A 23 17.37 -1.41 -10.79
N GLU A 24 16.76 -0.33 -11.28
CA GLU A 24 15.46 -0.38 -11.94
C GLU A 24 15.53 -1.16 -13.26
N GLU A 25 16.61 -0.97 -14.02
CA GLU A 25 16.85 -1.71 -15.26
C GLU A 25 16.97 -3.21 -14.98
N GLN A 26 17.65 -3.60 -13.90
CA GLN A 26 17.73 -5.01 -13.51
C GLN A 26 16.36 -5.55 -13.07
N ALA A 27 15.59 -4.76 -12.32
CA ALA A 27 14.25 -5.16 -11.87
C ALA A 27 13.31 -5.41 -13.06
N GLU A 28 13.34 -4.53 -14.06
CA GLU A 28 12.56 -4.71 -15.29
C GLU A 28 12.96 -5.97 -16.07
N VAL A 29 14.27 -6.25 -16.18
CA VAL A 29 14.74 -7.48 -16.84
C VAL A 29 14.20 -8.72 -16.14
N ILE A 30 14.33 -8.78 -14.80
CA ILE A 30 13.82 -9.90 -13.98
C ILE A 30 12.30 -10.04 -14.15
N TYR A 31 11.56 -8.93 -14.06
CA TYR A 31 10.10 -8.93 -14.20
C TYR A 31 9.63 -9.41 -15.58
N ARG A 32 10.27 -8.93 -16.67
CA ARG A 32 9.93 -9.36 -18.03
C ARG A 32 10.26 -10.83 -18.26
N GLU A 33 11.39 -11.31 -17.74
CA GLU A 33 11.73 -12.74 -17.80
C GLU A 33 10.69 -13.61 -17.09
N TRP A 34 10.26 -13.18 -15.89
CA TRP A 34 9.21 -13.84 -15.14
C TRP A 34 7.88 -13.85 -15.92
N ARG A 35 7.45 -12.71 -16.48
CA ARG A 35 6.22 -12.65 -17.30
C ARG A 35 6.27 -13.63 -18.47
N ARG A 36 7.40 -13.74 -19.18
CA ARG A 36 7.54 -14.69 -20.31
C ARG A 36 7.35 -16.14 -19.90
N HIS A 37 7.83 -16.53 -18.72
CA HIS A 37 7.71 -17.89 -18.23
C HIS A 37 6.32 -18.21 -17.67
N HIS A 38 5.68 -17.22 -17.03
CA HIS A 38 4.47 -17.46 -16.23
C HIS A 38 3.18 -16.90 -16.84
N ARG A 39 3.25 -16.03 -17.84
CA ARG A 39 2.08 -15.44 -18.51
C ARG A 39 2.13 -15.68 -20.02
N ARG A 40 1.12 -16.40 -20.54
CA ARG A 40 1.06 -16.87 -21.94
C ARG A 40 0.91 -15.77 -23.01
N HIS A 41 0.64 -14.53 -22.61
CA HIS A 41 0.47 -13.39 -23.52
C HIS A 41 1.30 -12.22 -23.02
N ASP A 42 2.52 -12.08 -23.56
CA ASP A 42 3.38 -10.93 -23.31
C ASP A 42 3.11 -9.91 -24.41
N THR A 43 2.20 -8.97 -24.15
CA THR A 43 2.12 -7.74 -24.94
C THR A 43 3.21 -6.79 -24.47
N ALA A 44 3.75 -6.00 -25.41
CA ALA A 44 4.75 -4.97 -25.16
C ALA A 44 4.13 -3.81 -24.36
N ASP A 45 3.73 -4.09 -23.14
CA ASP A 45 3.07 -3.14 -22.25
C ASP A 45 4.12 -2.23 -21.61
N THR A 46 3.72 -0.98 -21.38
CA THR A 46 4.49 -0.08 -20.54
C THR A 46 4.50 -0.65 -19.13
N VAL A 47 5.69 -0.78 -18.54
CA VAL A 47 5.86 -1.24 -17.16
C VAL A 47 5.92 0.00 -16.27
N LEU A 48 5.06 0.03 -15.27
CA LEU A 48 5.11 1.01 -14.18
C LEU A 48 6.00 0.43 -13.09
N THR A 49 7.03 1.19 -12.70
CA THR A 49 7.99 0.76 -11.68
C THR A 49 7.95 1.71 -10.49
N TYR A 50 7.75 1.16 -9.30
CA TYR A 50 7.82 1.90 -8.03
C TYR A 50 9.03 1.42 -7.24
N ALA A 51 10.04 2.28 -7.10
CA ALA A 51 11.29 1.94 -6.43
C ALA A 51 11.23 2.27 -4.93
N TYR A 52 11.54 1.29 -4.08
CA TYR A 52 11.68 1.44 -2.63
C TYR A 52 13.15 1.36 -2.25
N ARG A 53 13.73 2.51 -1.90
CA ARG A 53 15.13 2.68 -1.50
C ARG A 53 15.21 3.55 -0.25
N GLY A 54 16.29 3.40 0.52
CA GLY A 54 16.55 4.24 1.69
C GLY A 54 15.39 4.22 2.68
N GLN A 55 14.88 5.40 3.03
CA GLN A 55 13.76 5.56 3.98
C GLN A 55 12.48 4.86 3.53
N LEU A 56 12.16 4.88 2.23
CA LEU A 56 10.95 4.21 1.71
C LEU A 56 11.00 2.70 1.90
N LEU A 57 12.18 2.10 1.80
CA LEU A 57 12.37 0.69 2.09
C LEU A 57 12.37 0.43 3.60
N ALA A 58 13.02 1.31 4.38
CA ALA A 58 13.08 1.18 5.84
C ALA A 58 11.71 1.25 6.51
N ALA A 59 10.77 2.04 5.94
CA ALA A 59 9.38 2.11 6.38
C ALA A 59 8.58 0.81 6.10
N ARG A 60 9.14 -0.14 5.35
CA ARG A 60 8.53 -1.41 4.97
C ARG A 60 9.37 -2.58 5.51
N PRO A 61 9.27 -2.89 6.81
CA PRO A 61 10.26 -3.71 7.51
C PRO A 61 10.40 -5.13 6.94
N LEU A 62 9.31 -5.75 6.48
CA LEU A 62 9.35 -7.09 5.87
C LEU A 62 10.11 -7.08 4.54
N LEU A 63 9.92 -6.05 3.72
CA LEU A 63 10.69 -5.89 2.47
C LEU A 63 12.15 -5.53 2.74
N ALA A 64 12.42 -4.68 3.73
CA ALA A 64 13.78 -4.34 4.13
C ALA A 64 14.55 -5.57 4.61
N ALA A 65 13.91 -6.42 5.42
CA ALA A 65 14.50 -7.67 5.92
C ALA A 65 14.81 -8.63 4.76
N CYS A 66 13.92 -8.73 3.78
CA CYS A 66 14.12 -9.57 2.60
C CYS A 66 15.25 -9.02 1.71
N ALA A 67 15.28 -7.71 1.41
CA ALA A 67 16.34 -7.07 0.65
C ALA A 67 17.74 -7.24 1.30
N ALA A 68 17.80 -7.28 2.64
CA ALA A 68 19.04 -7.48 3.38
C ALA A 68 19.65 -8.88 3.20
N ARG A 69 18.87 -9.89 2.79
CA ARG A 69 19.37 -11.24 2.44
C ARG A 69 20.26 -11.22 1.20
N GLY A 70 20.10 -10.21 0.33
CA GLY A 70 21.02 -9.96 -0.79
C GLY A 70 20.76 -10.78 -2.06
N GLU A 71 19.61 -11.43 -2.16
CA GLU A 71 19.22 -12.25 -3.31
C GLU A 71 18.32 -11.47 -4.28
N PRO A 72 18.72 -11.29 -5.55
CA PRO A 72 17.86 -10.68 -6.56
C PRO A 72 16.88 -11.73 -7.13
N GLY A 73 15.65 -11.30 -7.39
CA GLY A 73 14.62 -12.19 -7.91
C GLY A 73 13.20 -11.67 -7.72
N ILE A 74 12.23 -12.55 -7.98
CA ILE A 74 10.80 -12.32 -7.78
C ILE A 74 10.47 -12.66 -6.34
N ALA A 75 9.79 -11.75 -5.64
CA ALA A 75 9.34 -12.01 -4.30
C ALA A 75 7.98 -12.72 -4.32
N TYR A 76 7.87 -13.77 -3.53
CA TYR A 76 6.63 -14.46 -3.24
C TYR A 76 6.34 -14.36 -1.74
N TRP A 77 5.09 -14.17 -1.40
CA TRP A 77 4.61 -14.17 -0.03
C TRP A 77 4.34 -15.61 0.40
N ASP A 78 4.95 -16.01 1.51
CA ASP A 78 4.67 -17.25 2.22
C ASP A 78 3.73 -16.96 3.39
N GLU A 79 2.48 -17.42 3.26
CA GLU A 79 1.44 -17.21 4.27
C GLU A 79 1.71 -17.98 5.57
N LEU A 80 2.37 -19.15 5.50
CA LEU A 80 2.63 -19.98 6.66
C LEU A 80 3.64 -19.31 7.59
N TYR A 81 4.68 -18.71 7.02
CA TYR A 81 5.76 -18.06 7.77
C TYR A 81 5.62 -16.53 7.85
N ARG A 82 4.63 -15.96 7.15
CA ARG A 82 4.40 -14.51 7.03
C ARG A 82 5.67 -13.75 6.61
N GLU A 83 6.35 -14.27 5.61
CA GLU A 83 7.59 -13.69 5.09
C GLU A 83 7.66 -13.70 3.57
N TRP A 84 8.59 -12.91 3.05
CA TRP A 84 8.92 -12.91 1.63
C TRP A 84 10.01 -13.93 1.33
N SER A 85 9.73 -14.86 0.42
CA SER A 85 10.73 -15.68 -0.27
C SER A 85 11.11 -15.01 -1.59
N VAL A 86 12.35 -15.24 -2.05
CA VAL A 86 12.85 -14.69 -3.32
C VAL A 86 13.26 -15.83 -4.21
N GLU A 87 12.71 -15.86 -5.41
CA GLU A 87 12.95 -16.93 -6.38
C GLU A 87 13.49 -16.36 -7.70
N GLN A 88 14.18 -17.21 -8.46
CA GLN A 88 14.59 -16.86 -9.81
C GLN A 88 13.36 -16.69 -10.72
N PRO A 89 13.40 -15.79 -11.71
CA PRO A 89 12.24 -15.49 -12.55
C PRO A 89 11.68 -16.71 -13.31
N ALA A 90 12.54 -17.68 -13.67
CA ALA A 90 12.14 -18.92 -14.34
C ALA A 90 11.75 -20.07 -13.38
N SER A 91 11.92 -19.90 -12.06
CA SER A 91 11.49 -20.90 -11.08
C SER A 91 9.97 -21.10 -11.12
N PRO A 92 9.45 -22.29 -10.78
CA PRO A 92 8.03 -22.49 -10.54
C PRO A 92 7.47 -21.51 -9.50
N VAL A 93 6.18 -21.16 -9.64
CA VAL A 93 5.49 -20.32 -8.65
C VAL A 93 5.36 -21.10 -7.33
N THR A 94 5.94 -20.57 -6.25
CA THR A 94 5.98 -21.21 -4.93
C THR A 94 5.03 -20.59 -3.90
N GLY A 95 4.41 -19.45 -4.21
CA GLY A 95 3.49 -18.75 -3.33
C GLY A 95 2.72 -17.63 -4.03
N ASP A 96 2.10 -16.75 -3.26
CA ASP A 96 1.37 -15.60 -3.78
C ASP A 96 2.32 -14.44 -4.12
N LEU A 97 1.99 -13.61 -5.11
CA LEU A 97 2.84 -12.46 -5.48
C LEU A 97 2.70 -11.27 -4.52
N THR A 98 1.70 -11.34 -3.65
CA THR A 98 1.36 -10.34 -2.64
C THR A 98 0.74 -11.03 -1.43
N PRO A 99 0.82 -10.46 -0.21
CA PRO A 99 0.12 -10.99 0.95
C PRO A 99 -1.38 -11.15 0.68
N LEU A 100 -1.95 -12.27 1.12
CA LEU A 100 -3.39 -12.53 1.03
C LEU A 100 -4.18 -11.50 1.83
N ALA A 101 -5.36 -11.18 1.31
CA ALA A 101 -6.17 -10.03 1.68
C ALA A 101 -6.69 -10.03 3.14
N GLY A 102 -6.16 -9.13 3.97
CA GLY A 102 -7.01 -8.38 4.91
C GLY A 102 -7.91 -7.38 4.14
N THR A 103 -8.61 -6.46 4.81
CA THR A 103 -9.39 -5.38 4.15
C THR A 103 -8.57 -4.73 3.03
N ASN A 104 -8.89 -5.06 1.77
CA ASN A 104 -8.06 -4.75 0.60
C ASN A 104 -8.26 -3.34 0.05
N GLU A 105 -9.05 -2.55 0.75
CA GLU A 105 -9.65 -1.35 0.22
C GLU A 105 -9.62 -0.26 1.29
N TYR A 106 -9.45 0.97 0.82
CA TYR A 106 -9.62 2.16 1.63
C TYR A 106 -10.64 3.07 0.95
N TYR A 107 -11.06 4.10 1.64
CA TYR A 107 -12.00 5.09 1.13
C TYR A 107 -11.26 6.40 0.85
N ARG A 108 -11.31 6.87 -0.39
CA ARG A 108 -10.91 8.23 -0.75
C ARG A 108 -12.14 9.11 -0.59
N VAL A 109 -12.03 10.12 0.27
CA VAL A 109 -13.10 11.07 0.56
C VAL A 109 -12.71 12.42 0.00
N ASP A 110 -13.45 12.88 -1.01
CA ASP A 110 -13.37 14.25 -1.52
C ASP A 110 -14.41 15.10 -0.77
N THR A 111 -14.03 16.27 -0.26
CA THR A 111 -14.95 17.17 0.45
C THR A 111 -15.19 18.48 -0.31
N ASP A 112 -16.28 19.16 0.03
CA ASP A 112 -16.59 20.52 -0.41
C ASP A 112 -15.54 21.57 0.00
N LYS A 113 -14.70 21.25 1.00
CA LYS A 113 -13.54 22.05 1.39
C LYS A 113 -12.33 21.91 0.48
N GLY A 114 -12.38 20.99 -0.50
CA GLY A 114 -11.28 20.70 -1.43
C GLY A 114 -10.25 19.70 -0.87
N ASP A 115 -10.43 19.22 0.35
CA ASP A 115 -9.57 18.22 0.96
C ASP A 115 -9.86 16.81 0.41
N VAL A 116 -8.78 16.04 0.27
CA VAL A 116 -8.82 14.61 -0.06
C VAL A 116 -8.30 13.84 1.14
N VAL A 117 -9.20 13.09 1.79
CA VAL A 117 -8.87 12.29 2.98
C VAL A 117 -8.85 10.81 2.59
N LEU A 118 -7.82 10.08 3.03
CA LEU A 118 -7.74 8.62 2.85
C LEU A 118 -8.14 7.97 4.17
N VAL A 119 -9.20 7.17 4.14
CA VAL A 119 -9.80 6.57 5.33
C VAL A 119 -9.72 5.05 5.24
N PHE A 120 -9.12 4.44 6.26
CA PHE A 120 -8.92 2.99 6.38
C PHE A 120 -9.92 2.46 7.40
N ALA A 121 -10.94 1.76 6.91
CA ALA A 121 -12.06 1.30 7.69
C ALA A 121 -12.59 -0.02 7.13
N ALA A 122 -13.23 -0.83 7.97
CA ALA A 122 -13.84 -2.10 7.56
C ALA A 122 -15.18 -1.91 6.83
N SER A 123 -15.85 -0.77 7.01
CA SER A 123 -17.13 -0.48 6.36
C SER A 123 -17.29 0.99 5.96
N PRO A 124 -18.24 1.31 5.05
CA PRO A 124 -18.55 2.70 4.70
C PRO A 124 -19.04 3.53 5.89
N GLU A 125 -19.74 2.91 6.84
CA GLU A 125 -20.25 3.58 8.06
C GLU A 125 -19.09 3.97 8.99
N GLU A 126 -18.13 3.06 9.18
CA GLU A 126 -16.91 3.35 9.95
C GLU A 126 -16.06 4.42 9.25
N ALA A 127 -15.97 4.38 7.91
CA ALA A 127 -15.28 5.40 7.14
C ALA A 127 -15.95 6.78 7.28
N THR A 128 -17.29 6.82 7.27
CA THR A 128 -18.06 8.06 7.44
C THR A 128 -17.84 8.65 8.82
N THR A 129 -17.93 7.81 9.86
CA THR A 129 -17.68 8.23 11.24
C THR A 129 -16.27 8.78 11.41
N SER A 130 -15.26 8.05 10.90
CA SER A 130 -13.86 8.48 10.96
C SER A 130 -13.63 9.80 10.23
N THR A 131 -14.29 10.02 9.09
CA THR A 131 -14.25 11.27 8.34
C THR A 131 -14.80 12.43 9.18
N LEU A 132 -16.00 12.26 9.74
CA LEU A 132 -16.65 13.30 10.54
C LEU A 132 -15.82 13.67 11.76
N VAL A 133 -15.33 12.68 12.51
CA VAL A 133 -14.48 12.92 13.68
C VAL A 133 -13.19 13.64 13.29
N TYR A 134 -12.54 13.22 12.19
CA TYR A 134 -11.35 13.90 11.68
C TYR A 134 -11.61 15.37 11.38
N PHE A 135 -12.66 15.69 10.63
CA PHE A 135 -12.96 17.08 10.27
C PHE A 135 -13.37 17.93 11.47
N MET A 136 -14.14 17.37 12.40
CA MET A 136 -14.48 18.05 13.64
C MET A 136 -13.23 18.35 14.49
N ASN A 137 -12.28 17.42 14.56
CA ASN A 137 -11.05 17.61 15.33
C ASN A 137 -10.10 18.61 14.66
N GLU A 138 -9.90 18.50 13.35
CA GLU A 138 -8.93 19.30 12.60
C GLU A 138 -9.45 20.72 12.32
N TYR A 139 -10.74 20.86 12.04
CA TYR A 139 -11.34 22.12 11.57
C TYR A 139 -12.45 22.66 12.47
N GLY A 140 -12.87 21.93 13.50
CA GLY A 140 -13.98 22.34 14.38
C GLY A 140 -15.37 22.20 13.77
N GLU A 141 -15.49 21.69 12.54
CA GLU A 141 -16.77 21.54 11.84
C GLU A 141 -16.72 20.40 10.81
N ALA A 142 -17.86 19.75 10.59
CA ALA A 142 -18.02 18.72 9.58
C ALA A 142 -18.17 19.31 8.17
N PRO A 143 -17.73 18.61 7.12
CA PRO A 143 -18.02 19.00 5.74
C PRO A 143 -19.54 18.97 5.49
N THR A 144 -20.05 19.90 4.67
CA THR A 144 -21.49 19.94 4.33
C THR A 144 -21.82 18.91 3.24
N TYR A 145 -20.85 18.66 2.36
CA TYR A 145 -20.92 17.63 1.33
C TYR A 145 -19.59 16.89 1.21
N TRP A 146 -19.66 15.57 1.05
CA TRP A 146 -18.51 14.75 0.70
C TRP A 146 -18.90 13.64 -0.26
N GLN A 147 -17.93 13.21 -1.05
CA GLN A 147 -18.03 12.04 -1.90
C GLN A 147 -17.02 11.01 -1.45
N MET A 148 -17.50 9.82 -1.10
CA MET A 148 -16.68 8.70 -0.71
C MET A 148 -16.58 7.69 -1.84
N ARG A 149 -15.35 7.28 -2.19
CA ARG A 149 -15.10 6.24 -3.19
C ARG A 149 -14.16 5.22 -2.62
N ARG A 150 -14.54 3.95 -2.73
CA ARG A 150 -13.68 2.82 -2.42
C ARG A 150 -12.54 2.77 -3.43
N GLN A 151 -11.34 2.46 -2.95
CA GLN A 151 -10.11 2.40 -3.74
C GLN A 151 -9.34 1.13 -3.39
N SER A 152 -8.72 0.53 -4.40
CA SER A 152 -7.78 -0.58 -4.21
C SER A 152 -6.58 -0.10 -3.41
N ARG A 153 -6.12 -0.87 -2.41
CA ARG A 153 -4.87 -0.57 -1.69
C ARG A 153 -3.66 -0.40 -2.61
N TRP A 154 -3.69 -0.99 -3.79
CA TRP A 154 -2.58 -0.94 -4.74
C TRP A 154 -2.45 0.42 -5.46
N SER A 155 -3.40 1.33 -5.30
CA SER A 155 -3.19 2.74 -5.68
C SER A 155 -2.27 3.49 -4.70
N LEU A 156 -2.03 2.93 -3.49
CA LEU A 156 -1.10 3.47 -2.51
C LEU A 156 0.33 3.02 -2.87
N VAL A 157 1.05 3.90 -3.55
CA VAL A 157 2.40 3.64 -4.06
C VAL A 157 3.42 4.58 -3.42
N LEU A 158 4.71 4.28 -3.60
CA LEU A 158 5.82 5.11 -3.12
C LEU A 158 5.70 5.42 -1.62
N ALA A 159 5.69 6.70 -1.22
CA ALA A 159 5.61 7.08 0.19
C ALA A 159 4.33 6.59 0.89
N MET A 160 3.23 6.42 0.16
CA MET A 160 1.96 5.93 0.74
C MET A 160 1.90 4.41 0.84
N ALA A 161 2.86 3.68 0.27
CA ALA A 161 2.92 2.22 0.33
C ALA A 161 2.95 1.67 1.77
N VAL A 162 3.52 2.44 2.70
CA VAL A 162 3.56 2.11 4.14
C VAL A 162 2.16 1.94 4.74
N LEU A 163 1.17 2.68 4.21
CA LEU A 163 -0.22 2.59 4.67
C LEU A 163 -0.81 1.21 4.32
N ARG A 164 -0.31 0.53 3.28
CA ARG A 164 -0.73 -0.85 2.95
C ARG A 164 -0.28 -1.82 4.03
N ASP A 165 0.97 -1.70 4.46
CA ASP A 165 1.55 -2.58 5.48
C ASP A 165 0.84 -2.35 6.84
N GLN A 166 0.48 -1.10 7.17
CA GLN A 166 -0.31 -0.77 8.37
C GLN A 166 -1.75 -1.30 8.28
N MET A 167 -2.39 -1.18 7.11
CA MET A 167 -3.73 -1.73 6.86
C MET A 167 -3.72 -3.27 6.94
N GLU A 168 -2.67 -3.94 6.46
CA GLU A 168 -2.46 -5.39 6.63
C GLU A 168 -2.28 -5.79 8.11
N ALA A 169 -1.66 -4.92 8.90
CA ALA A 169 -1.60 -5.07 10.35
C ALA A 169 -2.93 -4.78 11.06
N GLY A 170 -3.98 -4.41 10.32
CA GLY A 170 -5.32 -4.13 10.85
C GLY A 170 -5.48 -2.72 11.43
N VAL A 171 -4.53 -1.81 11.19
CA VAL A 171 -4.63 -0.41 11.63
C VAL A 171 -5.73 0.30 10.83
N ARG A 172 -6.56 1.06 11.54
CA ARG A 172 -7.71 1.79 10.98
C ARG A 172 -7.66 3.26 11.40
N GLY A 173 -8.32 4.11 10.62
CA GLY A 173 -8.37 5.54 10.86
C GLY A 173 -8.13 6.35 9.59
N VAL A 174 -7.45 7.47 9.72
CA VAL A 174 -7.22 8.43 8.64
C VAL A 174 -5.73 8.52 8.32
N ALA A 175 -5.37 8.58 7.03
CA ALA A 175 -4.00 8.87 6.63
C ALA A 175 -3.62 10.30 7.05
N THR A 176 -2.52 10.42 7.78
CA THR A 176 -1.88 11.70 8.08
C THR A 176 -0.42 11.66 7.68
N TRP A 177 0.14 12.83 7.38
CA TRP A 177 1.55 12.98 7.07
C TRP A 177 2.23 13.83 8.14
N SER A 178 3.37 13.35 8.66
CA SER A 178 4.28 14.12 9.50
C SER A 178 5.69 14.16 8.89
N GLN A 179 6.49 15.15 9.30
CA GLN A 179 7.88 15.25 8.86
C GLN A 179 8.75 14.11 9.40
N ASP A 180 8.46 13.64 10.61
CA ASP A 180 9.28 12.67 11.33
C ASP A 180 8.97 11.22 10.91
N ASP A 181 7.68 10.89 10.73
CA ASP A 181 7.22 9.53 10.49
C ASP A 181 6.75 9.30 9.04
N GLY A 182 6.56 10.37 8.27
CA GLY A 182 5.97 10.31 6.94
C GLY A 182 4.47 9.97 7.01
N TRP A 183 4.00 9.15 6.08
CA TRP A 183 2.60 8.72 6.05
C TRP A 183 2.31 7.68 7.12
N SER A 184 1.23 7.87 7.88
CA SER A 184 0.73 6.90 8.85
C SER A 184 -0.79 6.91 8.90
N ILE A 185 -1.39 5.80 9.35
CA ILE A 185 -2.80 5.71 9.70
C ILE A 185 -2.94 6.06 11.17
N THR A 186 -3.63 7.15 11.46
CA THR A 186 -3.92 7.59 12.82
C THR A 186 -5.39 7.37 13.14
N GLU A 187 -5.67 6.74 14.29
CA GLU A 187 -7.03 6.66 14.81
C GLU A 187 -7.53 8.08 15.09
N PRO A 188 -8.69 8.49 14.55
CA PRO A 188 -9.25 9.79 14.88
C PRO A 188 -9.60 9.78 16.37
N ALA A 189 -8.94 10.62 17.15
CA ALA A 189 -9.17 10.69 18.60
C ALA A 189 -10.64 11.05 18.87
N TYR A 190 -11.37 10.17 19.57
CA TYR A 190 -12.70 10.46 20.08
C TYR A 190 -12.57 11.39 21.31
N GLY A 191 -12.19 12.64 21.06
CA GLY A 191 -12.03 13.68 22.09
C GLY A 191 -13.35 14.36 22.47
N MET A 192 -14.42 14.13 21.71
CA MET A 192 -15.77 14.62 22.01
C MET A 192 -16.67 13.45 22.41
N ASP A 193 -17.37 13.64 23.52
CA ASP A 193 -18.45 12.76 23.94
C ASP A 193 -19.51 12.75 22.84
N VAL A 194 -19.68 11.61 22.17
CA VAL A 194 -20.58 11.45 21.01
C VAL A 194 -22.04 11.76 21.38
N SER A 195 -22.37 11.81 22.67
CA SER A 195 -23.66 12.28 23.18
C SER A 195 -23.95 13.76 22.91
N GLU A 196 -22.96 14.56 22.54
CA GLU A 196 -23.13 15.98 22.16
C GLU A 196 -23.46 16.18 20.66
N LEU A 197 -23.35 15.13 19.83
CA LEU A 197 -23.54 15.24 18.37
C LEU A 197 -25.00 15.10 17.90
N GLY A 198 -25.95 14.88 18.82
CA GLY A 198 -27.39 14.98 18.52
C GLY A 198 -27.89 14.08 17.39
N ILE A 199 -27.24 12.92 17.17
CA ILE A 199 -27.65 11.87 16.23
C ILE A 199 -28.33 10.73 16.98
#